data_AF-A0A960IQ73-F1
#
_entry.id   AF-A0A960IQ73-F1
#
_cell.length_a   1.000
_cell.length_b   1.000
_cell.length_c   1.000
_cell.angle_alpha   90.00
_cell.angle_beta   90.00
_cell.angle_gamma   90.00
#
_symmetry.space_group_name_H-M   'P 1'
#
loop_
_entity.id
_entity.type
_entity.pdbx_description
1 polymer ?
#
loop_
_entity_poly.entity_id
_entity_poly.type
_entity_poly.pdbx_seq_one_letter_code
_entity_poly.pdbx_strand_id
1 'polypeptide(L)'
;MTSTQLGAAGSEGLDSEEPHGLDETAFYREVRSFSFWFEAVEGYLEGRPHGYVPSTPDEELDPRRRERLITTLCNYCVGEAAALEGASGMVRLAPNHNSRIFMATQVADEARHLEVFLHRLGELGVTDPELEVRRRAHPSIVAFKHQLLELVDAGDWDAAVFALNVLLETLEFTVFRHHARTADVITSQILDGVVSDERRHLGFGENTLGHHLVGHPTDRTRLIEIKGHLDSLVMGALDGAYGDLGLHRGERPKLGRDYLQAVERLGILS
;
A
#
# COMPACT_ATOMS: atom_id res chain seq x y z
N MET A 1 7.39 39.97 44.37
CA MET A 1 7.28 38.60 44.92
C MET A 1 5.90 38.10 44.50
N THR A 2 5.71 37.09 43.66
CA THR A 2 6.53 35.92 43.33
C THR A 2 6.13 35.46 41.94
N SER A 3 7.14 35.16 41.14
CA SER A 3 7.06 34.43 39.87
C SER A 3 6.57 33.00 40.13
N THR A 4 5.79 32.42 39.23
CA THR A 4 5.52 30.97 39.23
C THR A 4 5.67 30.43 37.82
N GLN A 5 6.48 29.38 37.75
CA GLN A 5 7.11 28.77 36.59
C GLN A 5 6.11 28.15 35.61
N LEU A 6 6.37 28.34 34.30
CA LEU A 6 5.92 27.40 33.27
C LEU A 6 6.76 26.13 33.40
N GLY A 7 6.11 25.03 33.78
CA GLY A 7 6.65 23.69 33.71
C GLY A 7 6.42 23.12 32.30
N ALA A 8 7.50 22.60 31.71
CA ALA A 8 7.46 21.80 30.50
C ALA A 8 6.62 20.54 30.72
N ALA A 9 5.65 20.28 29.83
CA ALA A 9 4.99 19.00 29.71
C ALA A 9 5.53 18.30 28.45
N GLY A 10 6.10 17.12 28.68
CA GLY A 10 6.81 16.32 27.71
C GLY A 10 5.93 15.73 26.62
N SER A 11 6.60 15.46 25.50
CA SER A 11 6.17 14.64 24.39
C SER A 11 6.15 13.16 24.80
N GLU A 12 5.01 12.64 25.27
CA GLU A 12 4.80 11.20 25.41
C GLU A 12 3.33 10.86 25.10
N GLY A 13 3.11 9.96 24.14
CA GLY A 13 1.83 9.26 23.93
C GLY A 13 1.12 9.51 22.59
N LEU A 14 1.71 9.10 21.46
CA LEU A 14 0.98 8.85 20.20
C LEU A 14 0.87 7.36 19.86
N ASP A 15 1.03 6.48 20.86
CA ASP A 15 0.88 5.03 20.72
C ASP A 15 -0.23 4.54 21.68
N SER A 16 -1.51 4.71 21.34
CA SER A 16 -2.58 3.97 22.05
C SER A 16 -3.97 3.92 21.40
N GLU A 17 -4.10 3.86 20.08
CA GLU A 17 -5.35 3.36 19.49
C GLU A 17 -5.06 2.21 18.52
N GLU A 18 -5.01 1.00 19.09
CA GLU A 18 -5.20 -0.22 18.32
C GLU A 18 -6.62 -0.17 17.72
N PRO A 19 -6.77 -0.22 16.38
CA PRO A 19 -8.09 -0.15 15.74
C PRO A 19 -9.02 -1.33 16.06
N HIS A 20 -8.53 -2.32 16.79
CA HIS A 20 -9.20 -3.60 17.04
C HIS A 20 -10.23 -3.57 18.20
N GLY A 21 -10.50 -2.39 18.77
CA GLY A 21 -11.44 -2.22 19.90
C GLY A 21 -12.80 -1.60 19.55
N LEU A 22 -13.04 -1.21 18.29
CA LEU A 22 -14.28 -0.54 17.90
C LEU A 22 -15.42 -1.55 17.68
N ASP A 23 -16.63 -1.17 18.13
CA ASP A 23 -17.87 -1.87 17.77
C ASP A 23 -17.95 -1.98 16.23
N GLU A 24 -18.38 -3.13 15.74
CA GLU A 24 -18.37 -3.50 14.32
C GLU A 24 -19.08 -2.43 13.45
N THR A 25 -20.18 -1.90 13.96
CA THR A 25 -20.96 -0.83 13.31
C THR A 25 -20.23 0.51 13.31
N ALA A 26 -19.40 0.78 14.32
CA ALA A 26 -18.58 2.00 14.42
C ALA A 26 -17.38 1.95 13.47
N PHE A 27 -16.67 0.82 13.42
CA PHE A 27 -15.59 0.61 12.44
C PHE A 27 -16.09 0.74 10.99
N TYR A 28 -17.28 0.19 10.70
CA TYR A 28 -17.91 0.33 9.38
C TYR A 28 -18.33 1.76 9.04
N ARG A 29 -18.65 2.57 10.04
CA ARG A 29 -19.04 3.97 9.86
C ARG A 29 -17.81 4.88 9.72
N GLU A 30 -16.68 4.49 10.28
CA GLU A 30 -15.40 5.18 10.13
C GLU A 30 -14.70 4.74 8.83
N VAL A 31 -14.22 3.50 8.70
CA VAL A 31 -13.31 3.13 7.60
C VAL A 31 -13.96 3.15 6.21
N ARG A 32 -15.28 2.94 6.11
CA ARG A 32 -16.01 2.91 4.82
C ARG A 32 -16.79 4.19 4.51
N SER A 33 -16.59 5.25 5.29
CA SER A 33 -17.20 6.56 5.05
C SER A 33 -16.29 7.44 4.22
N PHE A 34 -16.86 8.07 3.18
CA PHE A 34 -16.14 9.06 2.40
C PHE A 34 -15.69 10.25 3.26
N SER A 35 -16.49 10.65 4.26
CA SER A 35 -16.11 11.74 5.17
C SER A 35 -14.90 11.40 6.00
N PHE A 36 -14.83 10.17 6.52
CA PHE A 36 -13.66 9.70 7.26
C PHE A 36 -12.43 9.63 6.35
N TRP A 37 -12.59 9.12 5.12
CA TRP A 37 -11.51 9.14 4.14
C TRP A 37 -11.02 10.58 3.90
N PHE A 38 -11.93 11.52 3.65
CA PHE A 38 -11.59 12.93 3.39
C PHE A 38 -10.83 13.55 4.58
N GLU A 39 -11.31 13.36 5.80
CA GLU A 39 -10.65 13.83 7.03
C GLU A 39 -9.27 13.18 7.24
N ALA A 40 -9.16 11.88 6.96
CA ALA A 40 -7.89 11.15 7.07
C ALA A 40 -6.86 11.65 6.06
N VAL A 41 -7.24 11.85 4.80
CA VAL A 41 -6.32 12.30 3.73
C VAL A 41 -5.97 13.78 3.84
N GLU A 42 -6.90 14.64 4.25
CA GLU A 42 -6.66 16.07 4.44
C GLU A 42 -5.51 16.31 5.42
N GLY A 43 -5.45 15.55 6.52
CA GLY A 43 -4.45 15.75 7.57
C GLY A 43 -2.99 15.62 7.11
N TYR A 44 -2.66 14.61 6.30
CA TYR A 44 -1.27 14.38 5.87
C TYR A 44 -0.96 14.89 4.45
N LEU A 45 -1.98 15.24 3.65
CA LEU A 45 -1.80 15.82 2.30
C LEU A 45 -1.87 17.36 2.28
N GLU A 46 -2.35 18.01 3.35
CA GLU A 46 -2.44 19.47 3.39
C GLU A 46 -1.08 20.13 3.10
N GLY A 47 -1.06 21.00 2.09
CA GLY A 47 0.15 21.69 1.66
C GLY A 47 1.20 20.82 0.96
N ARG A 48 0.85 19.59 0.54
CA ARG A 48 1.76 18.63 -0.11
C ARG A 48 1.21 18.15 -1.46
N PRO A 49 1.13 19.01 -2.48
CA PRO A 49 0.49 18.69 -3.77
C PRO A 49 1.12 17.51 -4.52
N HIS A 50 2.40 17.19 -4.24
CA HIS A 50 3.11 16.04 -4.82
C HIS A 50 3.52 15.01 -3.76
N GLY A 51 2.84 14.98 -2.61
CA GLY A 51 3.10 14.04 -1.51
C GLY A 51 4.23 14.46 -0.55
N TYR A 52 4.91 15.58 -0.81
CA TYR A 52 5.95 16.13 0.06
C TYR A 52 5.80 17.66 0.22
N VAL A 53 6.42 18.24 1.24
CA VAL A 53 6.39 19.69 1.47
C VAL A 53 7.20 20.42 0.39
N PRO A 54 6.64 21.36 -0.39
CA PRO A 54 7.34 21.98 -1.53
C PRO A 54 8.66 22.68 -1.22
N SER A 55 8.86 23.11 0.03
CA SER A 55 10.12 23.72 0.48
C SER A 55 11.17 22.71 0.93
N THR A 56 10.90 21.40 0.84
CA THR A 56 11.86 20.35 1.19
C THR A 56 13.05 20.42 0.24
N PRO A 57 14.29 20.53 0.75
CA PRO A 57 15.46 20.52 -0.10
C PRO A 57 15.67 19.12 -0.70
N ASP A 58 15.95 19.05 -1.99
CA ASP A 58 16.32 17.78 -2.63
C ASP A 58 17.73 17.36 -2.20
N GLU A 59 17.89 16.06 -1.92
CA GLU A 59 19.18 15.47 -1.59
C GLU A 59 19.92 15.13 -2.89
N GLU A 60 21.16 15.58 -3.05
CA GLU A 60 21.97 15.15 -4.18
C GLU A 60 22.37 13.67 -4.03
N LEU A 61 21.71 12.80 -4.80
CA LEU A 61 21.97 11.37 -4.81
C LEU A 61 23.16 11.03 -5.71
N ASP A 62 24.05 10.15 -5.25
CA ASP A 62 25.08 9.60 -6.12
C ASP A 62 24.43 8.83 -7.29
N PRO A 63 25.12 8.73 -8.46
CA PRO A 63 24.52 8.13 -9.65
C PRO A 63 24.00 6.71 -9.45
N ARG A 64 24.61 5.90 -8.57
CA ARG A 64 24.16 4.54 -8.31
C ARG A 64 22.92 4.51 -7.43
N ARG A 65 22.85 5.38 -6.40
CA ARG A 65 21.64 5.53 -5.56
C ARG A 65 20.47 6.03 -6.40
N ARG A 66 20.68 7.06 -7.22
CA ARG A 66 19.68 7.59 -8.15
C ARG A 66 19.17 6.51 -9.11
N GLU A 67 20.07 5.76 -9.74
CA GLU A 67 19.68 4.70 -10.69
C GLU A 67 18.86 3.59 -10.04
N ARG A 68 19.21 3.18 -8.81
CA ARG A 68 18.41 2.20 -8.05
C ARG A 68 17.04 2.74 -7.69
N LEU A 69 16.98 3.99 -7.20
CA LEU A 69 15.71 4.63 -6.87
C LEU A 69 14.78 4.73 -8.08
N ILE A 70 15.30 5.07 -9.26
CA ILE A 70 14.52 5.06 -10.51
C ILE A 70 13.95 3.67 -10.78
N THR A 71 14.73 2.60 -10.66
CA THR A 71 14.22 1.23 -10.83
C THR A 71 13.16 0.89 -9.79
N THR A 72 13.40 1.21 -8.51
CA THR A 72 12.44 0.98 -7.43
C THR A 72 11.10 1.67 -7.72
N LEU A 73 11.12 2.96 -8.02
CA LEU A 73 9.91 3.74 -8.31
C LEU A 73 9.19 3.27 -9.58
N CYS A 74 9.94 2.80 -10.59
CA CYS A 74 9.33 2.18 -11.76
C CYS A 74 8.51 0.95 -11.39
N ASN A 75 9.04 0.08 -10.52
CA ASN A 75 8.32 -1.10 -10.06
C ASN A 75 7.15 -0.76 -9.13
N TYR A 76 7.25 0.31 -8.34
CA TYR A 76 6.11 0.83 -7.57
C TYR A 76 4.99 1.29 -8.50
N CYS A 77 5.30 2.05 -9.55
CA CYS A 77 4.29 2.45 -10.55
C CYS A 77 3.57 1.25 -11.20
N VAL A 78 4.23 0.10 -11.35
CA VAL A 78 3.56 -1.11 -11.88
C VAL A 78 2.55 -1.67 -10.88
N GLY A 79 2.92 -1.70 -9.60
CA GLY A 79 2.04 -2.12 -8.50
C GLY A 79 0.86 -1.18 -8.32
N GLU A 80 1.10 0.13 -8.20
CA GLU A 80 0.05 1.16 -8.12
C GLU A 80 -0.88 1.14 -9.33
N ALA A 81 -0.36 0.93 -10.54
CA ALA A 81 -1.21 0.78 -11.73
C ALA A 81 -2.04 -0.52 -11.69
N ALA A 82 -1.56 -1.58 -11.05
CA ALA A 82 -2.35 -2.79 -10.82
C ALA A 82 -3.46 -2.54 -9.82
N ALA A 83 -3.14 -1.86 -8.71
CA ALA A 83 -4.10 -1.49 -7.67
C ALA A 83 -5.18 -0.54 -8.22
N LEU A 84 -4.78 0.50 -8.94
CA LEU A 84 -5.70 1.46 -9.58
C LEU A 84 -6.69 0.78 -10.54
N GLU A 85 -6.19 -0.05 -11.45
CA GLU A 85 -7.04 -0.75 -12.43
C GLU A 85 -7.93 -1.80 -11.75
N GLY A 86 -7.38 -2.55 -10.79
CA GLY A 86 -8.12 -3.55 -10.01
C GLY A 86 -9.24 -2.92 -9.18
N ALA A 87 -8.91 -1.89 -8.40
CA ALA A 87 -9.86 -1.13 -7.60
C ALA A 87 -10.97 -0.52 -8.47
N SER A 88 -10.61 0.03 -9.63
CA SER A 88 -11.56 0.60 -10.59
C SER A 88 -12.60 -0.42 -11.06
N GLY A 89 -12.17 -1.64 -11.41
CA GLY A 89 -13.08 -2.72 -11.76
C GLY A 89 -13.94 -3.16 -10.57
N MET A 90 -13.33 -3.24 -9.39
CA MET A 90 -14.00 -3.66 -8.16
C MET A 90 -15.08 -2.69 -7.67
N VAL A 91 -15.02 -1.39 -7.98
CA VAL A 91 -16.13 -0.45 -7.72
C VAL A 91 -17.46 -0.98 -8.30
N ARG A 92 -17.41 -1.57 -9.50
CA ARG A 92 -18.61 -2.16 -10.13
C ARG A 92 -19.04 -3.46 -9.45
N LEU A 93 -18.09 -4.28 -9.01
CA LEU A 93 -18.33 -5.60 -8.42
C LEU A 93 -18.78 -5.54 -6.96
N ALA A 94 -18.53 -4.42 -6.27
CA ALA A 94 -18.77 -4.29 -4.85
C ALA A 94 -20.20 -4.73 -4.44
N PRO A 95 -20.33 -5.65 -3.46
CA PRO A 95 -21.60 -6.32 -3.15
C PRO A 95 -22.60 -5.42 -2.43
N ASN A 96 -22.14 -4.29 -1.89
CA ASN A 96 -22.96 -3.32 -1.19
C ASN A 96 -22.41 -1.90 -1.38
N HIS A 97 -23.19 -0.89 -0.96
CA HIS A 97 -22.83 0.51 -1.15
C HIS A 97 -21.57 0.93 -0.38
N ASN A 98 -21.36 0.43 0.83
CA ASN A 98 -20.22 0.80 1.67
C ASN A 98 -18.91 0.28 1.07
N SER A 99 -18.89 -0.99 0.62
CA SER A 99 -17.74 -1.53 -0.12
C SER A 99 -17.49 -0.76 -1.41
N ARG A 100 -18.54 -0.30 -2.10
CA ARG A 100 -18.40 0.51 -3.31
C ARG A 100 -17.78 1.88 -3.04
N ILE A 101 -18.21 2.54 -1.96
CA ILE A 101 -17.63 3.82 -1.52
C ILE A 101 -16.16 3.62 -1.20
N PHE A 102 -15.82 2.57 -0.43
CA PHE A 102 -14.43 2.27 -0.10
C PHE A 102 -13.57 2.03 -1.34
N MET A 103 -14.03 1.21 -2.29
CA MET A 103 -13.26 1.00 -3.53
C MET A 103 -13.10 2.29 -4.32
N ALA A 104 -14.09 3.20 -4.30
CA ALA A 104 -13.97 4.48 -4.98
C ALA A 104 -12.95 5.43 -4.32
N THR A 105 -12.82 5.39 -2.99
CA THR A 105 -11.75 6.14 -2.31
C THR A 105 -10.39 5.52 -2.56
N GLN A 106 -10.29 4.19 -2.56
CA GLN A 106 -9.06 3.48 -2.93
C GLN A 106 -8.61 3.84 -4.35
N VAL A 107 -9.52 3.89 -5.34
CA VAL A 107 -9.20 4.38 -6.70
C VAL A 107 -8.58 5.77 -6.70
N ALA A 108 -9.06 6.68 -5.84
CA ALA A 108 -8.50 8.03 -5.73
C ALA A 108 -7.09 8.00 -5.10
N ASP A 109 -6.88 7.17 -4.07
CA ASP A 109 -5.59 6.97 -3.41
C ASP A 109 -4.56 6.40 -4.40
N GLU A 110 -4.88 5.31 -5.13
CA GLU A 110 -3.92 4.69 -6.07
C GLU A 110 -3.62 5.58 -7.27
N ALA A 111 -4.61 6.35 -7.74
CA ALA A 111 -4.38 7.34 -8.79
C ALA A 111 -3.38 8.40 -8.33
N ARG A 112 -3.50 8.85 -7.07
CA ARG A 112 -2.57 9.80 -6.46
C ARG A 112 -1.19 9.17 -6.26
N HIS A 113 -1.10 7.93 -5.79
CA HIS A 113 0.17 7.21 -5.61
C HIS A 113 0.94 7.11 -6.92
N LEU A 114 0.27 6.65 -7.97
CA LEU A 114 0.84 6.58 -9.31
C LEU A 114 1.31 7.97 -9.80
N GLU A 115 0.49 9.01 -9.62
CA GLU A 115 0.84 10.38 -10.01
C GLU A 115 2.11 10.89 -9.30
N VAL A 116 2.20 10.72 -7.98
CA VAL A 116 3.36 11.24 -7.21
C VAL A 116 4.64 10.45 -7.49
N PHE A 117 4.56 9.15 -7.77
CA PHE A 117 5.74 8.38 -8.17
C PHE A 117 6.21 8.72 -9.59
N LEU A 118 5.29 8.91 -10.55
CA LEU A 118 5.64 9.38 -11.89
C LEU A 118 6.24 10.79 -11.85
N HIS A 119 5.71 11.67 -10.99
CA HIS A 119 6.28 12.98 -10.74
C HIS A 119 7.70 12.89 -10.18
N ARG A 120 7.93 12.05 -9.15
CA ARG A 120 9.25 11.85 -8.55
C ARG A 120 10.26 11.29 -9.56
N LEU A 121 9.85 10.39 -10.45
CA LEU A 121 10.70 9.92 -11.57
C LEU A 121 11.15 11.09 -12.46
N GLY A 122 10.26 12.05 -12.75
CA GLY A 122 10.57 13.27 -13.49
C GLY A 122 11.58 14.16 -12.77
N GLU A 123 11.44 14.37 -11.47
CA GLU A 123 12.40 15.11 -10.64
C GLU A 123 13.78 14.44 -10.62
N LEU A 124 13.79 13.10 -10.61
CA LEU A 124 15.00 12.30 -10.76
C LEU A 124 15.53 12.31 -12.20
N GLY A 125 15.00 13.12 -13.12
CA GLY A 125 15.52 13.33 -14.47
C GLY A 125 15.14 12.27 -15.50
N VAL A 126 14.09 11.48 -15.24
CA VAL A 126 13.48 10.60 -16.25
C VAL A 126 12.58 11.42 -17.16
N THR A 127 12.88 11.45 -18.45
CA THR A 127 12.18 12.31 -19.43
C THR A 127 10.86 11.72 -19.93
N ASP A 128 10.75 10.40 -19.93
CA ASP A 128 9.53 9.66 -20.27
C ASP A 128 9.30 8.59 -19.18
N PRO A 129 8.65 8.96 -18.05
CA PRO A 129 8.41 8.05 -16.94
C PRO A 129 7.64 6.79 -17.35
N GLU A 130 6.62 6.91 -18.20
CA GLU A 130 5.80 5.75 -18.63
C GLU A 130 6.60 4.74 -19.46
N LEU A 131 7.46 5.22 -20.37
CA LEU A 131 8.37 4.34 -21.10
C LEU A 131 9.38 3.69 -20.16
N GLU A 132 9.93 4.45 -19.20
CA GLU A 132 10.94 3.91 -18.28
C GLU A 132 10.35 2.86 -17.35
N VAL A 133 9.13 3.07 -16.84
CA VAL A 133 8.35 2.08 -16.09
C VAL A 133 8.24 0.78 -16.89
N ARG A 134 7.80 0.84 -18.15
CA ARG A 134 7.69 -0.35 -19.01
C ARG A 134 9.03 -1.04 -19.25
N ARG A 135 10.13 -0.29 -19.34
CA ARG A 135 11.47 -0.85 -19.58
C ARG A 135 12.05 -1.56 -18.36
N ARG A 136 11.70 -1.10 -17.15
CA ARG A 136 12.25 -1.61 -15.88
C ARG A 136 11.32 -2.55 -15.13
N ALA A 137 10.07 -2.67 -15.57
CA ALA A 137 9.05 -3.49 -14.93
C ALA A 137 9.52 -4.92 -14.67
N HIS A 138 9.48 -5.34 -13.41
CA HIS A 138 9.83 -6.68 -13.00
C HIS A 138 8.77 -7.69 -13.49
N PRO A 139 9.15 -8.80 -14.13
CA PRO A 139 8.18 -9.73 -14.73
C PRO A 139 7.14 -10.27 -13.76
N SER A 140 7.52 -10.51 -12.49
CA SER A 140 6.62 -11.06 -11.49
C SER A 140 5.49 -10.11 -11.10
N ILE A 141 5.75 -8.80 -10.96
CA ILE A 141 4.68 -7.84 -10.61
C ILE A 141 3.76 -7.58 -11.82
N VAL A 142 4.31 -7.59 -13.03
CA VAL A 142 3.51 -7.53 -14.27
C VAL A 142 2.59 -8.75 -14.39
N ALA A 143 3.12 -9.95 -14.17
CA ALA A 143 2.33 -11.17 -14.19
C ALA A 143 1.27 -11.19 -13.07
N PHE A 144 1.62 -10.71 -11.86
CA PHE A 144 0.66 -10.57 -10.77
C PHE A 144 -0.48 -9.63 -11.15
N LYS A 145 -0.18 -8.46 -11.72
CA LYS A 145 -1.17 -7.52 -12.24
C LYS A 145 -2.14 -8.21 -13.20
N HIS A 146 -1.63 -8.97 -14.18
CA HIS A 146 -2.49 -9.70 -15.11
C HIS A 146 -3.44 -10.67 -14.40
N GLN A 147 -2.94 -11.46 -13.45
CA GLN A 147 -3.75 -12.41 -12.70
C GLN A 147 -4.80 -11.71 -11.81
N LEU A 148 -4.43 -10.60 -11.16
CA LEU A 148 -5.38 -9.77 -10.41
C LEU A 148 -6.54 -9.31 -11.31
N LEU A 149 -6.22 -8.75 -12.48
CA LEU A 149 -7.24 -8.23 -13.39
C LEU A 149 -8.12 -9.35 -13.97
N GLU A 150 -7.57 -10.55 -14.21
CA GLU A 150 -8.38 -11.72 -14.60
C GLU A 150 -9.41 -12.11 -13.53
N LEU A 151 -9.06 -12.04 -12.24
CA LEU A 151 -10.00 -12.29 -11.14
C LEU A 151 -11.10 -11.22 -11.07
N VAL A 152 -10.73 -9.95 -11.29
CA VAL A 152 -11.68 -8.84 -11.37
C VAL A 152 -12.63 -9.01 -12.56
N ASP A 153 -12.11 -9.31 -13.75
CA ASP A 153 -12.92 -9.50 -14.96
C ASP A 153 -13.85 -10.72 -14.87
N ALA A 154 -13.44 -11.76 -14.14
CA ALA A 154 -14.29 -12.90 -13.81
C ALA A 154 -15.46 -12.55 -12.88
N GLY A 155 -15.49 -11.33 -12.31
CA GLY A 155 -16.52 -10.87 -11.39
C GLY A 155 -16.42 -11.49 -9.99
N ASP A 156 -15.25 -12.01 -9.64
CA ASP A 156 -15.02 -12.75 -8.42
C ASP A 156 -14.56 -11.81 -7.30
N TRP A 157 -15.53 -11.25 -6.58
CA TRP A 157 -15.29 -10.25 -5.53
C TRP A 157 -14.31 -10.73 -4.46
N ASP A 158 -14.50 -11.92 -3.90
CA ASP A 158 -13.67 -12.40 -2.79
C ASP A 158 -12.24 -12.71 -3.24
N ALA A 159 -12.07 -13.28 -4.44
CA ALA A 159 -10.74 -13.49 -5.00
C ALA A 159 -10.04 -12.17 -5.34
N ALA A 160 -10.78 -11.19 -5.86
CA ALA A 160 -10.25 -9.87 -6.16
C ALA A 160 -9.82 -9.13 -4.88
N VAL A 161 -10.64 -9.13 -3.82
CA VAL A 161 -10.26 -8.58 -2.51
C VAL A 161 -9.03 -9.31 -1.95
N PHE A 162 -8.95 -10.63 -2.13
CA PHE A 162 -7.80 -11.39 -1.65
C PHE A 162 -6.52 -11.04 -2.42
N ALA A 163 -6.58 -10.95 -3.75
CA ALA A 163 -5.42 -10.61 -4.56
C ALA A 163 -4.99 -9.15 -4.35
N LEU A 164 -5.92 -8.19 -4.43
CA LEU A 164 -5.64 -6.77 -4.24
C LEU A 164 -5.35 -6.47 -2.77
N ASN A 165 -6.40 -6.44 -1.93
CA ASN A 165 -6.34 -5.88 -0.59
C ASN A 165 -5.53 -6.72 0.42
N VAL A 166 -5.32 -8.01 0.15
CA VAL A 166 -4.55 -8.89 1.05
C VAL A 166 -3.15 -9.14 0.52
N LEU A 167 -2.96 -9.56 -0.72
CA LEU A 167 -1.63 -9.92 -1.20
C LEU A 167 -0.83 -8.69 -1.66
N LEU A 168 -1.39 -7.86 -2.56
CA LEU A 168 -0.68 -6.72 -3.13
C LEU A 168 -0.45 -5.62 -2.08
N GLU A 169 -1.50 -5.18 -1.39
CA GLU A 169 -1.36 -4.12 -0.37
C GLU A 169 -0.39 -4.52 0.74
N THR A 170 -0.37 -5.80 1.14
CA THR A 170 0.57 -6.25 2.19
C THR A 170 2.00 -6.22 1.69
N LEU A 171 2.22 -6.60 0.43
CA LEU A 171 3.53 -6.50 -0.22
C LEU A 171 3.98 -5.04 -0.25
N GLU A 172 3.13 -4.15 -0.76
CA GLU A 172 3.41 -2.72 -0.93
C GLU A 172 3.61 -2.01 0.39
N PHE A 173 2.68 -2.12 1.35
CA PHE A 173 2.84 -1.58 2.70
C PHE A 173 4.15 -2.03 3.35
N THR A 174 4.50 -3.31 3.23
CA THR A 174 5.72 -3.86 3.82
C THR A 174 6.97 -3.22 3.20
N VAL A 175 7.01 -3.14 1.87
CA VAL A 175 8.14 -2.59 1.10
C VAL A 175 8.24 -1.07 1.27
N PHE A 176 7.14 -0.34 1.14
CA PHE A 176 7.08 1.12 1.27
C PHE A 176 7.46 1.57 2.67
N ARG A 177 6.91 0.95 3.71
CA ARG A 177 7.26 1.27 5.11
C ARG A 177 8.73 1.00 5.41
N HIS A 178 9.32 -0.02 4.78
CA HIS A 178 10.75 -0.26 4.90
C HIS A 178 11.54 0.85 4.19
N HIS A 179 11.19 1.17 2.95
CA HIS A 179 11.89 2.14 2.12
C HIS A 179 11.78 3.56 2.65
N ALA A 180 10.64 3.97 3.23
CA ALA A 180 10.43 5.29 3.83
C ALA A 180 11.50 5.63 4.89
N ARG A 181 12.06 4.61 5.57
CA ARG A 181 13.08 4.77 6.61
C ARG A 181 14.50 4.97 6.07
N THR A 182 14.73 4.64 4.79
CA THR A 182 16.07 4.60 4.18
C THR A 182 16.18 5.42 2.89
N ALA A 183 15.05 5.91 2.37
CA ALA A 183 14.96 6.76 1.18
C ALA A 183 15.55 8.15 1.42
N ASP A 184 15.75 8.91 0.33
CA ASP A 184 15.99 10.35 0.41
C ASP A 184 14.77 11.08 0.99
N VAL A 185 14.98 12.30 1.51
CA VAL A 185 13.96 13.04 2.27
C VAL A 185 12.66 13.29 1.49
N ILE A 186 12.72 13.52 0.18
CA ILE A 186 11.52 13.75 -0.64
C ILE A 186 10.76 12.44 -0.80
N THR A 187 11.45 11.38 -1.25
CA THR A 187 10.84 10.05 -1.43
C THR A 187 10.28 9.50 -0.11
N SER A 188 10.99 9.73 1.02
CA SER A 188 10.54 9.35 2.36
C SER A 188 9.20 10.00 2.72
N GLN A 189 9.04 11.31 2.50
CA GLN A 189 7.77 12.01 2.75
C GLN A 189 6.63 11.51 1.86
N ILE A 190 6.91 11.24 0.58
CA ILE A 190 5.93 10.67 -0.35
C ILE A 190 5.45 9.31 0.19
N LEU A 191 6.38 8.44 0.54
CA LEU A 191 6.08 7.10 1.05
C LEU A 191 5.35 7.12 2.38
N ASP A 192 5.61 8.08 3.28
CA ASP A 192 4.87 8.20 4.54
C ASP A 192 3.37 8.45 4.30
N GLY A 193 3.03 9.27 3.29
CA GLY A 193 1.65 9.50 2.88
C GLY A 193 1.02 8.24 2.28
N VAL A 194 1.72 7.58 1.36
CA VAL A 194 1.27 6.33 0.71
C VAL A 194 1.04 5.22 1.76
N VAL A 195 1.98 5.03 2.69
CA VAL A 195 1.87 4.03 3.77
C VAL A 195 0.66 4.28 4.70
N SER A 196 0.26 5.54 4.88
CA SER A 196 -0.96 5.89 5.63
C SER A 196 -2.22 5.35 4.94
N ASP A 197 -2.21 5.30 3.61
CA ASP A 197 -3.32 4.84 2.77
C ASP A 197 -3.38 3.32 2.72
N GLU A 198 -2.24 2.65 2.50
CA GLU A 198 -2.20 1.18 2.45
C GLU A 198 -2.66 0.54 3.75
N ARG A 199 -2.45 1.22 4.88
CA ARG A 199 -2.97 0.74 6.16
C ARG A 199 -4.50 0.61 6.15
N ARG A 200 -5.21 1.53 5.49
CA ARG A 200 -6.67 1.47 5.33
C ARG A 200 -7.07 0.40 4.32
N HIS A 201 -6.34 0.27 3.22
CA HIS A 201 -6.58 -0.75 2.19
C HIS A 201 -6.45 -2.17 2.75
N LEU A 202 -5.41 -2.41 3.53
CA LEU A 202 -5.20 -3.63 4.32
C LEU A 202 -6.38 -3.89 5.26
N GLY A 203 -6.72 -2.90 6.10
CA GLY A 203 -7.82 -3.00 7.07
C GLY A 203 -9.15 -3.39 6.43
N PHE A 204 -9.42 -2.88 5.24
CA PHE A 204 -10.60 -3.27 4.46
C PHE A 204 -10.56 -4.72 4.00
N GLY A 205 -9.40 -5.19 3.50
CA GLY A 205 -9.19 -6.59 3.11
C GLY A 205 -9.40 -7.55 4.28
N GLU A 206 -8.77 -7.26 5.43
CA GLU A 206 -8.88 -8.10 6.64
C GLU A 206 -10.34 -8.23 7.07
N ASN A 207 -11.05 -7.10 7.15
CA ASN A 207 -12.42 -7.09 7.63
C ASN A 207 -13.39 -7.75 6.64
N THR A 208 -13.20 -7.50 5.34
CA THR A 208 -14.10 -8.03 4.30
C THR A 208 -14.02 -9.55 4.20
N LEU A 209 -12.80 -10.10 4.16
CA LEU A 209 -12.61 -11.56 4.04
C LEU A 209 -12.66 -12.28 5.39
N GLY A 210 -12.09 -11.69 6.44
CA GLY A 210 -12.05 -12.30 7.77
C GLY A 210 -13.45 -12.65 8.27
N HIS A 211 -14.41 -11.73 8.15
CA HIS A 211 -15.80 -11.98 8.55
C HIS A 211 -16.51 -12.99 7.63
N HIS A 212 -16.31 -12.89 6.31
CA HIS A 212 -16.92 -13.80 5.34
C HIS A 212 -16.49 -15.25 5.58
N LEU A 213 -15.20 -15.50 5.79
CA LEU A 213 -14.63 -16.84 5.84
C LEU A 213 -14.91 -17.61 7.14
N VAL A 214 -15.36 -16.95 8.22
CA VAL A 214 -15.77 -17.63 9.46
C VAL A 214 -16.98 -18.55 9.20
N GLY A 215 -17.87 -18.20 8.28
CA GLY A 215 -19.07 -18.98 7.94
C GLY A 215 -18.92 -19.87 6.70
N HIS A 216 -17.85 -19.72 5.92
CA HIS A 216 -17.75 -20.27 4.55
C HIS A 216 -16.44 -21.05 4.32
N PRO A 217 -16.30 -22.27 4.87
CA PRO A 217 -15.05 -23.05 4.78
C PRO A 217 -14.66 -23.46 3.36
N THR A 218 -15.62 -23.63 2.45
CA THR A 218 -15.33 -23.94 1.03
C THR A 218 -14.66 -22.77 0.33
N ASP A 219 -15.07 -21.53 0.63
CA ASP A 219 -14.45 -20.32 0.07
C ASP A 219 -13.01 -20.17 0.56
N ARG A 220 -12.73 -20.55 1.81
CA ARG A 220 -11.37 -20.61 2.36
C ARG A 220 -10.48 -21.55 1.54
N THR A 221 -10.93 -22.77 1.24
CA THR A 221 -10.15 -23.72 0.43
C THR A 221 -9.84 -23.14 -0.96
N ARG A 222 -10.83 -22.51 -1.59
CA ARG A 222 -10.64 -21.86 -2.89
C ARG A 222 -9.61 -20.73 -2.84
N LEU A 223 -9.63 -19.88 -1.81
CA LEU A 223 -8.63 -18.80 -1.66
C LEU A 223 -7.21 -19.35 -1.40
N ILE A 224 -7.08 -20.49 -0.71
CA ILE A 224 -5.79 -21.18 -0.55
C ILE A 224 -5.23 -21.63 -1.91
N GLU A 225 -6.07 -22.16 -2.80
CA GLU A 225 -5.65 -22.56 -4.14
C GLU A 225 -5.20 -21.36 -4.98
N ILE A 226 -5.98 -20.27 -4.95
CA ILE A 226 -5.63 -19.01 -5.62
C ILE A 226 -4.29 -18.47 -5.10
N LYS A 227 -4.10 -18.48 -3.78
CA LYS A 227 -2.83 -18.10 -3.17
C LYS A 227 -1.67 -18.94 -3.69
N GLY A 228 -1.85 -20.26 -3.79
CA GLY A 228 -0.81 -21.16 -4.31
C GLY A 228 -0.34 -20.77 -5.72
N HIS A 229 -1.23 -20.25 -6.56
CA HIS A 229 -0.87 -19.74 -7.89
C HIS A 229 -0.16 -18.37 -7.82
N LEU A 230 -0.58 -17.48 -6.94
CA LEU A 230 -0.06 -16.11 -6.83
C LEU A 230 1.26 -16.02 -6.04
N ASP A 231 1.53 -16.96 -5.13
CA ASP A 231 2.66 -16.90 -4.19
C ASP A 231 4.01 -16.74 -4.90
N SER A 232 4.23 -17.48 -5.99
CA SER A 232 5.49 -17.39 -6.74
C SER A 232 5.71 -16.01 -7.37
N LEU A 233 4.62 -15.34 -7.76
CA LEU A 233 4.66 -13.99 -8.33
C LEU A 233 4.93 -12.96 -7.23
N VAL A 234 4.23 -13.06 -6.09
CA VAL A 234 4.45 -12.16 -4.95
C VAL A 234 5.88 -12.28 -4.42
N MET A 235 6.38 -13.50 -4.23
CA MET A 235 7.75 -13.72 -3.77
C MET A 235 8.78 -13.23 -4.78
N GLY A 236 8.53 -13.40 -6.09
CA GLY A 236 9.38 -12.85 -7.14
C GLY A 236 9.40 -11.32 -7.14
N ALA A 237 8.26 -10.67 -6.94
CA ALA A 237 8.17 -9.21 -6.85
C ALA A 237 8.90 -8.69 -5.60
N LEU A 238 8.72 -9.35 -4.46
CA LEU A 238 9.39 -9.04 -3.21
C LEU A 238 10.92 -9.20 -3.31
N ASP A 239 11.40 -10.27 -3.96
CA ASP A 239 12.81 -10.47 -4.24
C ASP A 239 13.40 -9.40 -5.17
N GLY A 240 12.63 -8.96 -6.17
CA GLY A 240 12.96 -7.82 -7.01
C GLY A 240 13.14 -6.53 -6.19
N ALA A 241 12.16 -6.21 -5.34
CA ALA A 241 12.21 -5.06 -4.45
C ALA A 241 13.44 -5.10 -3.51
N TYR A 242 13.83 -6.28 -3.02
CA TYR A 242 15.07 -6.42 -2.23
C TYR A 242 16.33 -6.08 -3.01
N GLY A 243 16.36 -6.45 -4.29
CA GLY A 243 17.46 -6.12 -5.20
C GLY A 243 17.57 -4.61 -5.40
N ASP A 244 16.44 -3.96 -5.70
CA ASP A 244 16.38 -2.54 -6.01
C ASP A 244 16.70 -1.67 -4.79
N LEU A 245 16.19 -2.05 -3.61
CA LEU A 245 16.51 -1.39 -2.33
C LEU A 245 17.94 -1.67 -1.83
N GLY A 246 18.66 -2.59 -2.47
CA GLY A 246 20.04 -2.93 -2.08
C GLY A 246 20.15 -3.65 -0.73
N LEU A 247 19.08 -4.32 -0.27
CA LEU A 247 19.05 -4.98 1.03
C LEU A 247 20.06 -6.12 1.11
N HIS A 248 20.81 -6.16 2.22
CA HIS A 248 21.77 -7.22 2.46
C HIS A 248 21.05 -8.57 2.63
N ARG A 249 21.73 -9.68 2.31
CA ARG A 249 21.16 -11.03 2.38
C ARG A 249 20.56 -11.39 3.75
N GLY A 250 21.02 -10.76 4.84
CA GLY A 250 20.48 -10.97 6.19
C GLY A 250 19.16 -10.23 6.48
N GLU A 251 18.83 -9.18 5.73
CA GLU A 251 17.63 -8.34 5.93
C GLU A 251 16.43 -8.87 5.15
N ARG A 252 16.67 -9.53 4.01
CA ARG A 252 15.63 -10.13 3.15
C ARG A 252 14.71 -11.10 3.88
N PRO A 253 15.21 -12.03 4.74
CA PRO A 253 14.34 -12.92 5.49
C PRO A 253 13.47 -12.19 6.51
N LYS A 254 13.85 -10.98 6.96
CA LYS A 254 13.04 -10.21 7.90
C LYS A 254 11.83 -9.61 7.19
N LEU A 255 12.04 -8.95 6.05
CA LEU A 255 10.95 -8.32 5.32
C LEU A 255 9.96 -9.37 4.78
N GLY A 256 10.45 -10.53 4.36
CA GLY A 256 9.60 -11.66 3.96
C GLY A 256 8.80 -12.24 5.12
N ARG A 257 9.38 -12.30 6.32
CA ARG A 257 8.62 -12.67 7.54
C ARG A 257 7.59 -11.62 7.91
N ASP A 258 7.90 -10.33 7.78
CA ASP A 258 6.96 -9.25 8.06
C ASP A 258 5.74 -9.34 7.12
N TYR A 259 5.97 -9.59 5.82
CA TYR A 259 4.90 -9.88 4.85
C TYR A 259 4.07 -11.10 5.25
N LEU A 260 4.72 -12.25 5.49
CA LEU A 260 4.02 -13.48 5.85
C LEU A 260 3.22 -13.33 7.15
N GLN A 261 3.78 -12.65 8.14
CA GLN A 261 3.10 -12.39 9.41
C GLN A 261 1.89 -11.48 9.21
N ALA A 262 1.99 -10.46 8.36
CA ALA A 262 0.85 -9.60 8.04
C ALA A 262 -0.26 -10.41 7.34
N VAL A 263 0.08 -11.28 6.38
CA VAL A 263 -0.91 -12.18 5.74
C VAL A 263 -1.49 -13.19 6.75
N GLU A 264 -0.69 -13.73 7.67
CA GLU A 264 -1.14 -14.68 8.70
C GLU A 264 -2.09 -14.06 9.72
N ARG A 265 -1.87 -12.79 10.11
CA ARG A 265 -2.73 -12.06 11.06
C ARG A 265 -4.19 -11.96 10.61
N LEU A 266 -4.42 -12.06 9.30
CA LEU A 266 -5.75 -12.06 8.70
C LEU A 266 -6.56 -13.30 9.08
N GLY A 267 -5.91 -14.39 9.55
CA GLY A 267 -6.58 -15.64 9.92
C GLY A 267 -7.33 -16.31 8.76
N ILE A 268 -7.09 -15.85 7.53
CA ILE A 268 -7.75 -16.29 6.29
C ILE A 268 -7.31 -17.70 5.90
N LEU A 269 -6.11 -18.13 6.33
CA LEU A 269 -5.42 -19.31 5.78
C LEU A 269 -4.81 -20.25 6.83
N SER A 270 -5.02 -19.96 8.12
CA SER A 270 -4.75 -20.90 9.22
C SER A 270 -5.87 -21.93 9.40
#